data_AF-A0A9P0FHJ5-F1
#
_entry.id   AF-A0A9P0FHJ5-F1
#
_cell.length_a   1.000
_cell.length_b   1.000
_cell.length_c   1.000
_cell.angle_alpha   90.00
_cell.angle_beta   90.00
_cell.angle_gamma   90.00
#
_symmetry.space_group_name_H-M   'P 1'
#
loop_
_entity.id
_entity.type
_entity.pdbx_description
1 polymer ?
#
loop_
_entity_poly.entity_id
_entity_poly.type
_entity_poly.pdbx_seq_one_letter_code
_entity_poly.pdbx_strand_id
1 'polypeptide(L)'
;MPEIETMIETLKNGLKKRFQDIQENPLATILDPRFKKFGLLDENKYKREVKLLYNKVANTKLVAENNSNIIEQQEEVENIEMETVSIKNDLLSNLWNEFDVEVQRHLKPTNTKASAIIEVDKYIEEPILARKDTKGIFQDHLLWWHQRKHIYPKLYQIMKTRLNIMATSVPCERIFSKAGQIVSERRERLKTDKISQVIFLNYNLRR
;
A
#
# COMPACT_ATOMS: atom_id res chain seq x y z
N MET A 1 -33.96 -1.28 -40.29
CA MET A 1 -32.94 -0.28 -40.65
C MET A 1 -31.56 -0.90 -40.44
N PRO A 2 -30.98 -1.53 -41.48
CA PRO A 2 -29.76 -2.34 -41.36
C PRO A 2 -28.50 -1.54 -40.98
N GLU A 3 -28.47 -0.25 -41.31
CA GLU A 3 -27.35 0.65 -40.98
C GLU A 3 -27.21 0.90 -39.47
N ILE A 4 -28.33 0.97 -38.74
CA ILE A 4 -28.33 1.18 -37.28
C ILE A 4 -27.83 -0.08 -36.57
N GLU A 5 -28.23 -1.27 -37.03
CA GLU A 5 -27.74 -2.54 -36.48
C GLU A 5 -26.22 -2.69 -36.66
N THR A 6 -25.73 -2.31 -37.84
CA THR A 6 -24.28 -2.32 -38.15
C THR A 6 -23.52 -1.34 -37.25
N MET A 7 -24.06 -0.14 -37.00
CA MET A 7 -23.46 0.84 -36.08
C MET A 7 -23.40 0.32 -34.64
N ILE A 8 -24.49 -0.29 -34.15
CA ILE A 8 -24.56 -0.87 -32.81
C ILE A 8 -23.54 -2.01 -32.66
N GLU A 9 -23.42 -2.87 -33.66
CA GLU A 9 -22.48 -3.99 -33.63
C GLU A 9 -21.02 -3.50 -33.65
N THR A 10 -20.73 -2.48 -34.45
CA THR A 10 -19.41 -1.83 -34.48
C THR A 10 -19.04 -1.21 -33.13
N LEU A 11 -19.99 -0.52 -32.48
CA LEU A 11 -19.80 0.06 -31.14
C LEU A 11 -19.61 -1.03 -30.08
N LYS A 12 -20.42 -2.09 -30.09
CA LYS A 12 -20.27 -3.23 -29.18
C LYS A 12 -18.91 -3.91 -29.33
N ASN A 13 -18.45 -4.12 -30.56
CA ASN A 13 -17.15 -4.72 -30.83
C ASN A 13 -16.00 -3.81 -30.42
N GLY A 14 -16.12 -2.49 -30.64
CA GLY A 14 -15.17 -1.50 -30.17
C GLY A 14 -15.05 -1.46 -28.64
N LEU A 15 -16.18 -1.52 -27.93
CA LEU A 15 -16.22 -1.58 -26.47
C LEU A 15 -15.59 -2.88 -25.95
N LYS A 16 -15.96 -4.04 -26.52
CA LYS A 16 -15.36 -5.31 -26.14
C LYS A 16 -13.85 -5.28 -26.37
N LYS A 17 -13.38 -4.91 -27.56
CA LYS A 17 -11.95 -4.86 -27.88
C LYS A 17 -11.15 -3.95 -26.94
N ARG A 18 -11.71 -2.80 -26.53
CA ARG A 18 -11.02 -1.84 -25.66
C ARG A 18 -11.10 -2.20 -24.17
N PHE A 19 -12.17 -2.84 -23.72
CA PHE A 19 -12.44 -3.06 -22.29
C PHE A 19 -12.42 -4.54 -21.87
N GLN A 20 -12.08 -5.46 -22.77
CA GLN A 20 -11.93 -6.89 -22.46
C GLN A 20 -10.97 -7.12 -21.29
N ASP A 21 -9.91 -6.31 -21.22
CA ASP A 21 -8.83 -6.45 -20.23
C ASP A 21 -8.88 -5.38 -19.13
N ILE A 22 -10.03 -4.70 -18.94
CA ILE A 22 -10.15 -3.61 -17.94
C ILE A 22 -9.87 -4.08 -16.50
N GLN A 23 -9.94 -5.39 -16.27
CA GLN A 23 -9.64 -6.04 -15.00
C GLN A 23 -8.32 -6.83 -15.04
N GLU A 24 -7.31 -6.36 -15.77
CA GLU A 24 -5.98 -6.97 -15.81
C GLU A 24 -5.29 -7.02 -14.44
N ASN A 25 -5.60 -6.07 -13.54
CA ASN A 25 -5.03 -6.01 -12.19
C ASN A 25 -6.12 -6.10 -11.10
N PRO A 26 -6.77 -7.26 -10.95
CA PRO A 26 -7.87 -7.43 -10.01
C PRO A 26 -7.42 -7.32 -8.55
N LEU A 27 -6.13 -7.58 -8.27
CA LEU A 27 -5.56 -7.46 -6.94
C LEU A 27 -5.58 -6.00 -6.44
N ALA A 28 -5.30 -5.03 -7.30
CA ALA A 28 -5.41 -3.61 -6.95
C ALA A 28 -6.86 -3.24 -6.59
N THR A 29 -7.84 -3.76 -7.32
CA THR A 29 -9.27 -3.54 -7.03
C THR A 29 -9.69 -4.12 -5.69
N ILE A 30 -9.20 -5.32 -5.33
CA ILE A 30 -9.48 -5.95 -4.03
C ILE A 30 -8.85 -5.16 -2.88
N LEU A 31 -7.62 -4.66 -3.09
CA LEU A 31 -6.88 -3.85 -2.11
C LEU A 31 -7.39 -2.41 -2.00
N ASP A 32 -8.28 -1.96 -2.89
CA ASP A 32 -8.94 -0.67 -2.72
C ASP A 32 -10.15 -0.83 -1.78
N PRO A 33 -10.14 -0.18 -0.60
CA PRO A 33 -11.21 -0.31 0.38
C PRO A 33 -12.56 0.20 -0.12
N ARG A 34 -12.59 0.97 -1.22
CA ARG A 34 -13.83 1.48 -1.86
C ARG A 34 -14.49 0.44 -2.77
N PHE A 35 -13.72 -0.51 -3.29
CA PHE A 35 -14.20 -1.49 -4.28
C PHE A 35 -14.31 -2.90 -3.70
N LYS A 36 -13.26 -3.42 -3.04
CA LYS A 36 -13.21 -4.78 -2.46
C LYS A 36 -13.84 -5.83 -3.39
N LYS A 37 -14.87 -6.56 -2.92
CA LYS A 37 -15.64 -7.54 -3.71
C LYS A 37 -16.44 -6.90 -4.85
N PHE A 38 -16.99 -5.70 -4.63
CA PHE A 38 -17.92 -5.02 -5.55
C PHE A 38 -17.22 -4.45 -6.80
N GLY A 39 -15.89 -4.36 -6.81
CA GLY A 39 -15.15 -3.93 -8.00
C GLY A 39 -14.94 -5.04 -9.04
N LEU A 40 -15.21 -6.29 -8.68
CA LEU A 40 -15.08 -7.45 -9.58
C LEU A 40 -16.46 -7.87 -10.10
N LEU A 41 -16.60 -7.93 -11.42
CA LEU A 41 -17.84 -8.35 -12.08
C LEU A 41 -18.04 -9.88 -12.01
N ASP A 42 -16.94 -10.63 -11.86
CA ASP A 42 -16.92 -12.09 -11.82
C ASP A 42 -16.53 -12.62 -10.43
N GLU A 43 -17.44 -13.36 -9.80
CA GLU A 43 -17.22 -13.99 -8.50
C GLU A 43 -16.13 -15.07 -8.54
N ASN A 44 -15.97 -15.78 -9.65
CA ASN A 44 -14.94 -16.81 -9.77
C ASN A 44 -13.54 -16.17 -9.82
N LYS A 45 -13.43 -15.06 -10.55
CA LYS A 45 -12.23 -14.23 -10.57
C LYS A 45 -11.90 -13.69 -9.18
N TYR A 46 -12.91 -13.21 -8.44
CA TYR A 46 -12.73 -12.77 -7.05
C TYR A 46 -12.14 -13.88 -6.16
N LYS A 47 -12.75 -15.08 -6.15
CA LYS A 47 -12.26 -16.21 -5.32
C LYS A 47 -10.82 -16.59 -5.66
N ARG A 48 -10.47 -16.63 -6.95
CA ARG A 48 -9.11 -16.94 -7.41
C ARG A 48 -8.09 -15.91 -6.93
N GLU A 49 -8.44 -14.63 -7.00
CA GLU A 49 -7.56 -13.53 -6.62
C GLU A 49 -7.40 -13.39 -5.11
N VAL A 50 -8.46 -13.63 -4.33
CA VAL A 50 -8.36 -13.71 -2.87
C VAL A 50 -7.45 -14.88 -2.45
N LYS A 51 -7.54 -16.04 -3.11
CA LYS A 51 -6.59 -17.15 -2.89
C LYS A 51 -5.14 -16.75 -3.17
N LEU A 52 -4.91 -15.99 -4.25
CA LEU A 52 -3.59 -15.46 -4.57
C LEU A 52 -3.11 -14.46 -3.51
N LEU A 53 -4.01 -13.62 -3.00
CA LEU A 53 -3.72 -12.66 -1.95
C LEU A 53 -3.27 -13.35 -0.65
N TYR A 54 -3.97 -14.39 -0.18
CA TYR A 54 -3.53 -15.15 1.00
C TYR A 54 -2.10 -15.70 0.83
N ASN A 55 -1.79 -16.29 -0.31
CA ASN A 55 -0.44 -16.80 -0.59
C ASN A 55 0.59 -15.66 -0.58
N LYS A 56 0.25 -14.50 -1.13
CA LYS A 56 1.15 -13.34 -1.17
C LYS A 56 1.40 -12.76 0.22
N VAL A 57 0.35 -12.62 1.04
CA VAL A 57 0.44 -12.14 2.42
C VAL A 57 1.23 -13.12 3.28
N ALA A 58 0.98 -14.43 3.14
CA ALA A 58 1.72 -15.47 3.87
C ALA A 58 3.22 -15.45 3.58
N ASN A 59 3.62 -15.12 2.35
CA ASN A 59 5.02 -15.03 1.94
C ASN A 59 5.65 -13.66 2.18
N THR A 60 4.88 -12.65 2.58
CA THR A 60 5.39 -11.29 2.82
C THR A 60 6.08 -11.24 4.18
N LYS A 61 7.40 -11.05 4.16
CA LYS A 61 8.16 -10.73 5.36
C LYS A 61 7.91 -9.27 5.72
N LEU A 62 7.61 -9.01 6.98
CA LEU A 62 7.57 -7.65 7.49
C LEU A 62 8.99 -7.11 7.47
N VAL A 63 9.24 -6.11 6.64
CA VAL A 63 10.47 -5.33 6.72
C VAL A 63 10.34 -4.51 7.99
N ALA A 64 11.16 -4.79 8.99
CA ALA A 64 11.31 -3.88 10.12
C ALA A 64 11.75 -2.54 9.54
N GLU A 65 10.96 -1.50 9.75
CA GLU A 65 11.35 -0.14 9.41
C GLU A 65 12.50 0.26 10.35
N ASN A 66 13.72 -0.20 10.05
CA ASN A 66 14.96 0.37 10.58
C ASN A 66 15.16 1.72 9.89
N ASN A 67 14.31 2.70 10.22
CA ASN A 67 14.62 4.11 10.05
C ASN A 67 15.28 4.59 11.34
N SER A 68 16.55 4.24 11.49
CA SER A 68 17.49 5.02 12.29
C SER A 68 17.65 6.39 11.61
N ASN A 69 17.03 7.43 12.19
CA ASN A 69 17.41 8.84 12.12
C ASN A 69 16.65 9.65 13.20
N ILE A 70 17.16 9.52 14.43
CA ILE A 70 17.37 10.52 15.51
C ILE A 70 16.60 11.85 15.40
N ILE A 71 15.81 12.17 16.44
CA ILE A 71 16.05 13.34 17.30
C ILE A 71 15.85 12.90 18.76
N GLU A 72 16.97 12.84 19.48
CA GLU A 72 17.04 12.78 20.93
C GLU A 72 16.44 14.07 21.50
N GLN A 73 15.42 13.95 22.35
CA GLN A 73 15.16 14.93 23.39
C GLN A 73 15.42 14.21 24.72
N GLN A 74 16.66 14.37 25.18
CA GLN A 74 17.03 14.18 26.56
C GLN A 74 16.33 15.27 27.37
N GLU A 75 15.31 14.92 28.13
CA GLU A 75 14.93 15.71 29.29
C GLU A 75 15.81 15.26 30.45
N GLU A 76 16.65 16.19 30.90
CA GLU A 76 17.32 16.14 32.20
C GLU A 76 16.25 15.98 33.29
N VAL A 77 16.23 14.83 33.96
CA VAL A 77 15.59 14.70 35.27
C VAL A 77 16.69 14.40 36.27
N GLU A 78 16.91 15.39 37.12
CA GLU A 78 17.87 15.42 38.20
C GLU A 78 17.78 14.19 39.12
N ASN A 79 18.95 13.79 39.61
CA ASN A 79 19.17 12.77 40.63
C ASN A 79 18.32 13.00 41.88
N ILE A 80 17.60 11.95 42.31
CA ILE A 80 17.41 11.66 43.74
C ILE A 80 17.63 10.15 43.94
N GLU A 81 18.67 9.82 44.70
CA GLU A 81 19.01 8.47 45.19
C GLU A 81 17.86 7.87 46.01
N MET A 82 17.64 6.54 45.90
CA MET A 82 17.42 5.68 47.08
C MET A 82 17.26 4.19 46.69
N GLU A 83 18.22 3.40 47.16
CA GLU A 83 18.50 1.97 46.97
C GLU A 83 17.41 0.97 47.45
N THR A 84 16.13 1.36 47.51
CA THR A 84 15.06 0.48 48.03
C THR A 84 14.06 -0.01 46.98
N VAL A 85 14.11 0.53 45.75
CA VAL A 85 13.21 0.16 44.64
C VAL A 85 13.77 -1.01 43.80
N SER A 86 15.10 -1.16 43.73
CA SER A 86 15.76 -2.17 42.90
C SER A 86 15.47 -3.61 43.36
N ILE A 87 15.47 -3.87 44.67
CA ILE A 87 15.27 -5.22 45.24
C ILE A 87 13.84 -5.74 45.01
N LYS A 88 12.83 -4.85 45.04
CA LYS A 88 11.43 -5.23 44.75
C LYS A 88 11.22 -5.55 43.28
N ASN A 89 11.89 -4.83 42.38
CA ASN A 89 11.83 -5.09 40.95
C ASN A 89 12.49 -6.41 40.57
N ASP A 90 13.57 -6.80 41.25
CA ASP A 90 14.21 -8.12 41.06
C ASP A 90 13.38 -9.27 41.66
N LEU A 91 12.67 -9.06 42.77
CA LEU A 91 11.77 -10.08 43.33
C LEU A 91 10.50 -10.25 42.48
N LEU A 92 9.92 -9.15 42.00
CA LEU A 92 8.76 -9.16 41.09
C LEU A 92 9.13 -9.71 39.71
N SER A 93 10.27 -9.34 39.13
CA SER A 93 10.74 -9.89 37.86
C SER A 93 10.90 -11.41 37.98
N ASN A 94 11.47 -11.90 39.09
CA ASN A 94 11.61 -13.33 39.34
C ASN A 94 10.28 -14.07 39.55
N LEU A 95 9.27 -13.43 40.14
CA LEU A 95 7.93 -14.00 40.28
C LEU A 95 7.22 -14.12 38.92
N TRP A 96 7.37 -13.11 38.07
CA TRP A 96 6.74 -13.08 36.75
C TRP A 96 7.54 -13.82 35.69
N ASN A 97 8.81 -14.17 35.91
CA ASN A 97 9.62 -14.89 34.92
C ASN A 97 8.99 -16.18 34.42
N GLU A 98 8.39 -17.00 35.29
CA GLU A 98 7.71 -18.24 34.87
C GLU A 98 6.45 -17.94 34.05
N PHE A 99 5.68 -16.94 34.47
CA PHE A 99 4.51 -16.45 33.75
C PHE A 99 4.91 -15.83 32.41
N ASP A 100 5.99 -15.06 32.34
CA ASP A 100 6.52 -14.42 31.15
C ASP A 100 7.09 -15.45 30.17
N VAL A 101 7.71 -16.52 30.65
CA VAL A 101 8.12 -17.68 29.84
C VAL A 101 6.91 -18.40 29.26
N GLU A 102 5.85 -18.59 30.05
CA GLU A 102 4.61 -19.23 29.58
C GLU A 102 3.85 -18.34 28.58
N VAL A 103 3.73 -17.05 28.88
CA VAL A 103 3.19 -16.03 27.99
C VAL A 103 4.03 -15.95 26.71
N GLN A 104 5.37 -16.01 26.77
CA GLN A 104 6.21 -16.07 25.57
C GLN A 104 5.98 -17.33 24.74
N ARG A 105 5.69 -18.49 25.36
CA ARG A 105 5.31 -19.70 24.63
C ARG A 105 3.98 -19.51 23.87
N HIS A 106 3.05 -18.78 24.46
CA HIS A 106 1.76 -18.43 23.85
C HIS A 106 1.81 -17.24 22.87
N LEU A 107 2.76 -16.32 23.04
CA LEU A 107 2.97 -15.14 22.17
C LEU A 107 3.82 -15.46 20.93
N LYS A 108 4.55 -16.58 20.92
CA LYS A 108 5.18 -17.06 19.68
C LYS A 108 4.07 -17.21 18.64
N PRO A 109 4.11 -16.45 17.54
CA PRO A 109 3.03 -16.45 16.57
C PRO A 109 2.85 -17.88 16.06
N THR A 110 1.74 -18.49 16.45
CA THR A 110 1.30 -19.78 15.95
C THR A 110 1.04 -19.61 14.45
N ASN A 111 2.03 -20.02 13.67
CA ASN A 111 1.99 -20.11 12.21
C ASN A 111 1.82 -18.76 11.48
N THR A 112 2.89 -18.29 10.83
CA THR A 112 2.91 -17.11 9.93
C THR A 112 1.78 -17.11 8.90
N LYS A 113 1.31 -18.29 8.48
CA LYS A 113 0.18 -18.46 7.56
C LYS A 113 -1.17 -18.15 8.22
N ALA A 114 -1.39 -18.58 9.47
CA ALA A 114 -2.63 -18.31 10.18
C ALA A 114 -2.81 -16.81 10.45
N SER A 115 -1.73 -16.14 10.88
CA SER A 115 -1.70 -14.68 11.01
C SER A 115 -2.00 -13.95 9.70
N ALA A 116 -1.49 -14.44 8.56
CA ALA A 116 -1.77 -13.87 7.25
C ALA A 116 -3.23 -14.04 6.81
N ILE A 117 -3.84 -15.19 7.14
CA ILE A 117 -5.25 -15.47 6.84
C ILE A 117 -6.15 -14.53 7.64
N ILE A 118 -5.93 -14.44 8.96
CA ILE A 118 -6.69 -13.56 9.86
C ILE A 118 -6.62 -12.10 9.40
N GLU A 119 -5.45 -11.64 8.97
CA GLU A 119 -5.26 -10.27 8.48
C GLU A 119 -6.11 -9.96 7.23
N VAL A 120 -6.14 -10.90 6.27
CA VAL A 120 -6.92 -10.76 5.03
C VAL A 120 -8.41 -10.87 5.31
N ASP A 121 -8.84 -11.82 6.14
CA ASP A 121 -10.25 -12.02 6.50
C ASP A 121 -10.81 -10.76 7.16
N LYS A 122 -10.08 -10.23 8.15
CA LYS A 122 -10.45 -9.00 8.85
C LYS A 122 -10.54 -7.80 7.90
N TYR A 123 -9.70 -7.71 6.88
CA TYR A 123 -9.79 -6.64 5.87
C TYR A 123 -11.01 -6.79 4.96
N ILE A 124 -11.32 -8.02 4.53
CA ILE A 124 -12.46 -8.30 3.65
C ILE A 124 -13.78 -8.02 4.38
N GLU A 125 -13.87 -8.34 5.66
CA GLU A 125 -15.05 -8.13 6.50
C GLU A 125 -15.28 -6.66 6.88
N GLU A 126 -14.25 -5.82 6.89
CA GLU A 126 -14.43 -4.40 7.17
C GLU A 126 -15.42 -3.75 6.17
N PRO A 127 -16.22 -2.76 6.60
CA PRO A 127 -17.14 -2.07 5.71
C PRO A 127 -16.40 -1.39 4.55
N ILE A 128 -17.07 -1.28 3.41
CA ILE A 128 -16.54 -0.56 2.26
C ILE A 128 -16.38 0.93 2.58
N LEU A 129 -15.29 1.53 2.11
CA LEU A 129 -15.08 2.96 2.23
C LEU A 129 -15.99 3.69 1.24
N ALA A 130 -16.88 4.55 1.74
CA ALA A 130 -17.72 5.37 0.89
C ALA A 130 -16.84 6.26 -0.01
N ARG A 131 -17.18 6.33 -1.31
CA ARG A 131 -16.40 7.11 -2.28
C ARG A 131 -16.40 8.61 -1.97
N LYS A 132 -17.48 9.11 -1.36
CA LYS A 132 -17.65 10.49 -0.94
C LYS A 132 -18.05 10.51 0.53
N ASP A 133 -17.56 11.50 1.25
CA ASP A 133 -18.05 11.83 2.60
C ASP A 133 -19.42 12.55 2.50
N THR A 134 -20.07 12.74 3.64
CA THR A 134 -21.29 13.54 3.86
C THR A 134 -21.22 14.94 3.25
N LYS A 135 -20.01 15.51 3.11
CA LYS A 135 -19.74 16.80 2.48
C LYS A 135 -19.50 16.72 0.95
N GLY A 136 -19.64 15.54 0.34
CA GLY A 136 -19.42 15.32 -1.09
C GLY A 136 -17.96 15.24 -1.53
N ILE A 137 -17.00 15.33 -0.60
CA ILE A 137 -15.56 15.27 -0.84
C ILE A 137 -15.14 13.81 -1.06
N PHE A 138 -14.30 13.55 -2.06
CA PHE A 138 -13.78 12.20 -2.31
C PHE A 138 -12.84 11.77 -1.18
N GLN A 139 -13.07 10.57 -0.66
CA GLN A 139 -12.21 10.00 0.38
C GLN A 139 -10.93 9.43 -0.23
N ASP A 140 -9.80 9.73 0.41
CA ASP A 140 -8.50 9.21 0.03
C ASP A 140 -8.28 7.81 0.62
N HIS A 141 -8.22 6.81 -0.25
CA HIS A 141 -7.97 5.42 0.13
C HIS A 141 -6.54 5.21 0.66
N LEU A 142 -5.56 6.04 0.24
CA LEU A 142 -4.19 5.94 0.73
C LEU A 142 -4.09 6.40 2.19
N LEU A 143 -4.83 7.47 2.55
CA LEU A 143 -4.94 7.92 3.93
C LEU A 143 -5.59 6.85 4.82
N TRP A 144 -6.64 6.20 4.32
CA TRP A 144 -7.30 5.09 5.02
C TRP A 144 -6.33 3.94 5.33
N TRP A 145 -5.50 3.57 4.35
CA TRP A 145 -4.46 2.56 4.52
C TRP A 145 -3.36 3.00 5.49
N HIS A 146 -2.98 4.28 5.46
CA HIS A 146 -1.98 4.82 6.38
C HIS A 146 -2.44 4.73 7.83
N GLN A 147 -3.70 5.07 8.12
CA GLN A 147 -4.29 4.94 9.46
C GLN A 147 -4.34 3.48 9.95
N ARG A 148 -4.42 2.52 9.03
CA ARG A 148 -4.54 1.09 9.33
C ARG A 148 -3.24 0.30 9.14
N LYS A 149 -2.10 0.97 8.95
CA LYS A 149 -0.80 0.31 8.70
C LYS A 149 -0.40 -0.66 9.81
N HIS A 150 -0.78 -0.37 11.06
CA HIS A 150 -0.49 -1.23 12.21
C HIS A 150 -1.48 -2.40 12.36
N ILE A 151 -2.69 -2.25 11.82
CA ILE A 151 -3.74 -3.28 11.86
C ILE A 151 -3.49 -4.32 10.76
N TYR A 152 -3.05 -3.86 9.58
CA TYR A 152 -2.80 -4.70 8.41
C TYR A 152 -1.36 -4.52 7.86
N PRO A 153 -0.33 -4.92 8.62
CA PRO A 153 1.05 -4.60 8.28
C PRO A 153 1.55 -5.30 7.02
N LYS A 154 1.17 -6.57 6.76
CA LYS A 154 1.60 -7.30 5.56
C LYS A 154 0.81 -6.83 4.34
N LEU A 155 -0.49 -6.60 4.52
CA LEU A 155 -1.37 -6.13 3.46
C LEU A 155 -1.02 -4.71 3.04
N TYR A 156 -0.60 -3.84 3.97
CA TYR A 156 -0.11 -2.49 3.69
C TYR A 156 1.13 -2.52 2.78
N GLN A 157 2.07 -3.45 3.00
CA GLN A 157 3.24 -3.60 2.12
C GLN A 157 2.82 -4.01 0.70
N ILE A 158 1.89 -4.96 0.58
CA ILE A 158 1.37 -5.37 -0.73
C ILE A 158 0.63 -4.22 -1.41
N MET A 159 -0.20 -3.48 -0.65
CA MET A 159 -0.91 -2.30 -1.12
C MET A 159 0.04 -1.30 -1.74
N LYS A 160 1.14 -0.93 -1.06
CA LYS A 160 2.13 0.03 -1.57
C LYS A 160 2.69 -0.35 -2.94
N THR A 161 2.82 -1.64 -3.23
CA THR A 161 3.31 -2.11 -4.54
C THR A 161 2.24 -2.14 -5.63
N ARG A 162 0.96 -2.16 -5.27
CA ARG A 162 -0.15 -2.38 -6.21
C ARG A 162 -1.00 -1.13 -6.47
N LEU A 163 -1.28 -0.31 -5.45
CA LEU A 163 -2.10 0.89 -5.61
C LEU A 163 -1.31 2.11 -6.13
N ASN A 164 0.02 2.08 -6.09
CA ASN A 164 0.86 3.15 -6.63
C ASN A 164 1.18 2.97 -8.12
N ILE A 165 0.54 2.01 -8.79
CA ILE A 165 0.74 1.79 -10.23
C ILE A 165 -0.07 2.85 -10.96
N MET A 166 0.61 3.68 -11.75
CA MET A 166 -0.06 4.63 -12.62
C MET A 166 -0.84 3.90 -13.71
N ALA A 167 -2.10 4.30 -13.90
CA ALA A 167 -2.97 3.70 -14.92
C ALA A 167 -2.59 4.11 -16.35
N THR A 168 -1.83 5.20 -16.52
CA THR A 168 -1.49 5.74 -17.84
C THR A 168 -0.03 6.15 -17.93
N SER A 169 0.55 6.08 -19.12
CA SER A 169 1.87 6.64 -19.45
C SER A 169 1.88 8.18 -19.48
N VAL A 170 0.72 8.84 -19.39
CA VAL A 170 0.57 10.29 -19.55
C VAL A 170 1.48 11.12 -18.64
N PRO A 171 1.65 10.82 -17.34
CA PRO A 171 2.61 11.56 -16.51
C PRO A 171 4.06 11.36 -16.96
N CYS A 172 4.44 10.16 -17.42
CA CYS A 172 5.76 9.91 -18.01
C CYS A 172 5.91 10.72 -19.31
N GLU A 173 4.93 10.68 -20.21
CA GLU A 173 4.92 11.46 -21.46
C GLU A 173 5.02 12.96 -21.21
N ARG A 174 4.37 13.48 -20.14
CA ARG A 174 4.48 14.89 -19.75
C ARG A 174 5.90 15.25 -19.33
N ILE A 175 6.55 14.38 -18.55
CA ILE A 175 7.96 14.55 -18.15
C ILE A 175 8.86 14.53 -19.41
N PHE A 176 8.66 13.56 -20.30
CA PHE A 176 9.45 13.43 -21.53
C PHE A 176 9.20 14.56 -22.54
N SER A 177 7.97 15.06 -22.65
CA SER A 177 7.63 16.19 -23.52
C SER A 177 8.31 17.46 -23.04
N LYS A 178 8.25 17.73 -21.73
CA LYS A 178 8.94 18.87 -21.13
C LYS A 178 10.46 18.75 -21.23
N ALA A 179 11.00 17.53 -21.07
CA ALA A 179 12.41 17.26 -21.30
C ALA A 179 12.82 17.50 -22.76
N GLY A 180 11.99 17.07 -23.71
CA GLY A 180 12.19 17.29 -25.14
C GLY A 180 12.25 18.77 -25.50
N GLN A 181 11.40 19.59 -24.89
CA GLN A 181 11.46 21.05 -25.03
C GLN A 181 12.78 21.63 -24.50
N ILE A 182 13.23 21.23 -23.29
CA ILE A 182 14.50 21.70 -22.72
C ILE A 182 15.69 21.34 -23.62
N VAL A 183 15.71 20.14 -24.19
CA VAL A 183 16.78 19.69 -25.10
C VAL A 183 16.72 20.43 -26.44
N SER A 184 15.52 20.68 -26.97
CA SER A 184 15.33 21.31 -28.28
C SER A 184 15.57 22.82 -28.24
N GLU A 185 15.11 23.51 -27.19
CA GLU A 185 15.28 24.95 -27.01
C GLU A 185 16.74 25.34 -26.79
N ARG A 186 17.51 24.52 -26.06
CA ARG A 186 18.92 24.83 -25.78
C ARG A 186 19.88 24.58 -26.95
N ARG A 187 19.46 23.90 -28.04
CA ARG A 187 20.32 23.54 -29.21
C ARG A 187 21.72 23.00 -28.85
N GLU A 188 21.90 22.50 -27.64
CA GLU A 188 23.15 21.98 -27.12
C GLU A 188 23.07 20.46 -27.11
N ARG A 189 24.11 19.80 -27.66
CA ARG A 189 24.29 18.35 -27.56
C ARG A 189 24.62 17.97 -26.11
N LEU A 190 23.60 17.95 -25.25
CA LEU A 190 23.72 17.42 -23.90
C LEU A 190 23.87 15.90 -23.97
N LYS A 191 24.83 15.35 -23.22
CA LYS A 191 24.96 13.90 -23.04
C LYS A 191 23.75 13.36 -22.27
N THR A 192 23.35 12.12 -22.56
CA THR A 192 22.18 11.45 -21.97
C THR A 192 22.19 11.47 -20.43
N ASP A 193 23.36 11.31 -19.80
CA ASP A 193 23.50 11.34 -18.34
C ASP A 193 23.14 12.71 -17.74
N LYS A 194 23.53 13.79 -18.42
CA LYS A 194 23.24 15.16 -17.99
C LYS A 194 21.76 15.48 -18.16
N ILE A 195 21.14 15.01 -19.23
CA ILE A 195 19.69 15.14 -19.45
C ILE A 195 18.93 14.46 -18.30
N SER A 196 19.33 13.24 -17.93
CA SER A 196 18.69 12.49 -16.83
C SER A 196 18.78 13.24 -15.50
N GLN A 197 19.95 13.80 -15.17
CA GLN A 197 20.15 14.62 -13.97
C GLN A 197 19.27 15.88 -13.97
N VAL A 198 19.20 16.59 -15.11
CA VAL A 198 18.39 17.81 -15.23
C VAL A 198 16.89 17.51 -15.12
N ILE A 199 16.41 16.43 -15.74
CA ILE A 199 15.02 15.99 -15.62
C ILE A 199 14.69 15.66 -14.15
N PHE A 200 15.57 14.89 -13.49
CA PHE A 200 15.41 14.53 -12.09
C PHE A 200 15.33 15.77 -11.19
N LEU A 201 16.27 16.70 -11.33
CA LEU A 201 16.29 17.96 -10.57
C LEU A 201 15.03 18.79 -10.86
N ASN A 202 14.64 18.96 -12.14
CA ASN A 202 13.46 19.76 -12.51
C ASN A 202 12.17 19.21 -11.92
N TYR A 203 12.03 17.88 -11.88
CA TYR A 203 10.85 17.22 -11.33
C TYR A 203 10.77 17.37 -9.81
N ASN A 204 11.89 17.24 -9.10
CA ASN A 204 11.92 17.24 -7.63
C ASN A 204 12.01 18.65 -7.02
N LEU A 205 12.58 19.66 -7.71
CA LEU A 205 12.73 21.02 -7.18
C LEU A 205 11.42 21.83 -7.10
N ARG A 206 10.32 21.35 -7.70
CA ARG A 206 9.00 22.01 -7.70
C ARG A 206 8.00 21.37 -6.73
N ARG A 207 8.47 20.54 -5.80
CA ARG A 207 7.63 19.88 -4.80
C ARG A 207 7.70 20.58 -3.46
#